data_AF-A0A8S3I0N5-F1
#
_entry.id   AF-A0A8S3I0N5-F1
#
_cell.length_a   1.000
_cell.length_b   1.000
_cell.length_c   1.000
_cell.angle_alpha   90.00
_cell.angle_beta   90.00
_cell.angle_gamma   90.00
#
_symmetry.space_group_name_H-M   'P 1'
#
loop_
_entity.id
_entity.type
_entity.pdbx_description
1 polymer ?
#
loop_
_entity_poly.entity_id
_entity_poly.type
_entity_poly.pdbx_seq_one_letter_code
_entity_poly.pdbx_strand_id
1 'polypeptide(L)'
;LPRCHDEFKSEFRIDPYDVSNASIDSTLPQSHTCSFVLDLPAYSSVDVMYNRLNYAITYCSSIDGDSSMNEAPTPNDVDSDWSDDDRQ
;
A
#
# COMPACT_ATOMS: atom_id res chain seq x y z
N LEU A 1 3.67 11.36 -11.32
CA LEU A 1 2.21 11.15 -11.18
C LEU A 1 1.57 11.37 -12.55
N PRO A 2 0.56 10.57 -12.92
CA PRO A 2 -0.17 10.70 -14.19
C PRO A 2 -0.67 12.13 -14.40
N ARG A 3 -0.51 12.66 -15.62
CA ARG A 3 -0.86 14.06 -15.97
C ARG A 3 -2.23 14.21 -16.62
N CYS A 4 -2.81 13.12 -17.10
CA CYS A 4 -4.18 13.07 -17.62
C CYS A 4 -4.80 11.70 -17.33
N HIS A 5 -6.12 11.61 -17.53
CA HIS A 5 -6.89 10.39 -17.30
C HIS A 5 -6.33 9.16 -18.04
N ASP A 6 -5.83 9.34 -19.27
CA ASP A 6 -5.30 8.26 -20.11
C ASP A 6 -3.96 7.68 -19.61
N GLU A 7 -3.27 8.37 -18.70
CA GLU A 7 -2.02 7.89 -18.09
C GLU A 7 -2.25 7.04 -16.83
N PHE A 8 -3.48 6.95 -16.32
CA PHE A 8 -3.79 6.05 -15.20
C PHE A 8 -3.80 4.60 -15.69
N LYS A 9 -2.94 3.78 -15.10
CA LYS A 9 -2.90 2.34 -15.37
C LYS A 9 -4.14 1.61 -14.85
N SER A 10 -4.88 2.21 -13.93
CA SER A 10 -6.10 1.65 -13.34
C SER A 10 -7.00 2.78 -12.86
N GLU A 11 -8.31 2.63 -13.10
CA GLU A 11 -9.33 3.54 -12.57
C GLU A 11 -9.57 3.27 -11.09
N PHE A 12 -10.05 4.29 -10.37
CA PHE A 12 -10.49 4.10 -8.98
C PHE A 12 -11.71 3.18 -8.94
N ARG A 13 -11.66 2.14 -8.11
CA ARG A 13 -12.74 1.13 -8.01
C ARG A 13 -13.08 0.82 -6.56
N ILE A 14 -14.36 0.54 -6.33
CA ILE A 14 -14.88 0.10 -5.04
C ILE A 14 -15.31 -1.35 -5.16
N ASP A 15 -14.71 -2.21 -4.36
CA ASP A 15 -15.01 -3.65 -4.32
C ASP A 15 -15.78 -4.02 -3.05
N PRO A 16 -16.72 -4.98 -3.13
CA PRO A 16 -17.42 -5.46 -1.95
C PRO A 16 -16.46 -6.19 -1.01
N TYR A 17 -16.51 -5.85 0.27
CA TYR A 17 -15.71 -6.50 1.29
C TYR A 17 -16.56 -7.45 2.14
N ASP A 18 -16.38 -8.75 1.95
CA ASP A 18 -17.08 -9.77 2.74
C ASP A 18 -16.40 -9.96 4.09
N VAL A 19 -17.18 -9.75 5.16
CA VAL A 19 -16.74 -9.90 6.55
C VAL A 19 -17.57 -10.99 7.20
N SER A 20 -17.11 -12.23 7.04
CA SER A 20 -17.83 -13.44 7.47
C SER A 20 -17.84 -13.69 8.98
N ASN A 21 -16.85 -13.16 9.72
CA ASN A 21 -16.63 -13.46 11.14
C ASN A 21 -16.66 -12.24 12.07
N ALA A 22 -16.89 -11.03 11.54
CA ALA A 22 -16.88 -9.78 12.29
C ALA A 22 -18.20 -9.03 12.09
N SER A 23 -18.57 -8.18 13.06
CA SER A 23 -19.69 -7.26 12.85
C SER A 23 -19.32 -6.30 11.72
N ILE A 24 -20.08 -6.33 10.63
CA ILE A 24 -19.85 -5.53 9.41
C ILE A 24 -19.67 -4.04 9.78
N ASP A 25 -20.48 -3.53 10.70
CA ASP A 25 -20.46 -2.14 11.16
C ASP A 25 -19.28 -1.80 12.08
N SER A 26 -18.50 -2.78 12.52
CA SER A 26 -17.27 -2.58 13.31
C SER A 26 -16.00 -2.62 12.45
N THR A 27 -16.10 -3.15 11.24
CA THR A 27 -14.98 -3.31 10.32
C THR A 27 -14.63 -1.99 9.63
N LEU A 28 -13.34 -1.70 9.50
CA LEU A 28 -12.85 -0.56 8.72
C LEU A 28 -12.69 -0.95 7.24
N PRO A 29 -12.92 -0.03 6.30
CA PRO A 29 -12.63 -0.28 4.90
C PRO A 29 -11.12 -0.46 4.67
N GLN A 30 -10.75 -1.21 3.64
CA GLN A 30 -9.37 -1.49 3.29
C GLN A 30 -9.01 -0.81 1.96
N SER A 31 -7.89 -0.10 1.92
CA SER A 31 -7.41 0.56 0.70
C SER A 31 -6.19 -0.14 0.12
N HIS A 32 -6.22 -0.41 -1.18
CA HIS A 32 -5.07 -0.90 -1.96
C HIS A 32 -4.57 0.24 -2.84
N THR A 33 -3.65 1.05 -2.31
CA THR A 33 -3.19 2.30 -2.93
C THR A 33 -2.41 2.08 -4.23
N CYS A 34 -1.69 0.96 -4.36
CA CYS A 34 -0.96 0.60 -5.59
C CYS A 34 -1.90 0.30 -6.77
N SER A 35 -3.15 -0.09 -6.50
CA SER A 35 -4.13 -0.52 -7.51
C SER A 35 -5.36 0.38 -7.57
N PHE A 36 -5.40 1.48 -6.81
CA PHE A 36 -6.54 2.40 -6.71
C PHE A 36 -7.88 1.70 -6.35
N VAL A 37 -7.82 0.68 -5.49
CA VAL A 37 -9.02 -0.06 -5.04
C VAL A 37 -9.36 0.27 -3.59
N LEU A 38 -10.65 0.41 -3.30
CA LEU A 38 -11.21 0.50 -1.96
C LEU A 38 -12.16 -0.67 -1.72
N ASP A 39 -11.84 -1.55 -0.78
CA ASP A 39 -12.72 -2.61 -0.32
C ASP A 39 -13.65 -2.05 0.75
N LEU A 40 -14.95 -2.03 0.45
CA LEU A 40 -15.97 -1.42 1.29
C LEU A 40 -16.94 -2.47 1.86
N PRO A 41 -17.04 -2.59 3.20
CA PRO A 41 -18.07 -3.42 3.82
C PRO A 41 -19.48 -2.95 3.44
N ALA A 42 -20.41 -3.91 3.36
CA ALA A 42 -21.83 -3.62 3.17
C ALA A 42 -22.50 -3.12 4.48
N TYR A 43 -22.11 -1.91 4.92
CA TYR A 43 -22.59 -1.31 6.15
C TYR A 43 -24.12 -1.24 6.23
N SER A 44 -24.66 -1.34 7.45
CA SER A 44 -26.09 -1.32 7.69
C SER A 44 -26.77 0.01 7.33
N SER A 45 -26.02 1.12 7.34
CA SER A 45 -26.50 2.44 6.94
C SER A 45 -25.39 3.32 6.36
N VAL A 46 -25.81 4.38 5.65
CA VAL A 46 -24.91 5.42 5.10
C VAL A 46 -24.18 6.16 6.22
N ASP A 47 -24.82 6.40 7.37
CA ASP A 47 -24.19 7.06 8.51
C ASP A 47 -23.06 6.21 9.10
N VAL A 48 -23.24 4.89 9.20
CA VAL A 48 -22.18 3.98 9.66
C VAL A 48 -21.03 3.99 8.67
N MET A 49 -21.32 3.86 7.38
CA MET A 49 -20.32 3.92 6.31
C MET A 49 -19.50 5.21 6.36
N TYR A 50 -20.18 6.36 6.48
CA TYR A 50 -19.52 7.66 6.57
C TYR A 50 -18.57 7.74 7.77
N ASN A 51 -19.04 7.36 8.95
CA ASN A 51 -18.23 7.41 10.17
C ASN A 51 -17.01 6.49 10.10
N ARG A 52 -17.17 5.28 9.54
CA ARG A 52 -16.06 4.31 9.38
C ARG A 52 -15.06 4.75 8.33
N LEU A 53 -15.54 5.24 7.19
CA LEU A 53 -14.68 5.74 6.12
C LEU A 53 -13.91 6.98 6.58
N ASN A 54 -14.59 7.93 7.24
CA ASN A 54 -13.94 9.12 7.78
C ASN A 54 -12.87 8.77 8.83
N TYR A 55 -13.19 7.83 9.73
CA TYR A 55 -12.22 7.31 10.68
C TYR A 55 -11.00 6.68 9.97
N ALA A 56 -11.24 5.79 9.01
CA ALA A 56 -10.17 5.10 8.29
C ALA A 56 -9.25 6.06 7.51
N ILE A 57 -9.80 7.11 6.89
CA ILE A 57 -9.02 8.13 6.18
C ILE A 57 -8.22 8.98 7.17
N THR A 58 -8.82 9.38 8.30
CA THR A 58 -8.19 10.26 9.30
C THR A 58 -7.03 9.57 10.02
N TYR A 59 -7.17 8.28 10.30
CA TYR A 59 -6.22 7.50 11.10
C TYR A 59 -5.50 6.42 10.30
N CYS A 60 -5.49 6.52 8.97
CA CYS A 60 -4.82 5.56 8.12
C CYS A 60 -3.34 5.48 8.50
N SER A 61 -2.89 4.31 8.93
CA SER A 61 -1.47 4.02 9.10
C SER A 61 -0.88 3.62 7.74
N SER A 62 -0.92 4.52 6.77
CA SER A 62 -0.19 4.30 5.52
C SER A 62 1.30 4.30 5.85
N ILE A 63 1.89 3.11 5.89
CA ILE A 63 3.34 2.96 5.76
C ILE A 63 3.66 3.40 4.34
N ASP A 64 4.29 4.57 4.18
CA ASP A 64 4.93 4.96 2.94
C ASP A 64 5.98 3.89 2.61
N GLY A 65 5.62 2.96 1.73
CA GLY A 65 6.49 1.94 1.17
C GLY A 65 7.48 2.50 0.14
N ASP A 66 7.95 3.72 0.35
CA ASP A 66 9.27 4.15 -0.12
C ASP A 66 10.31 3.53 0.81
N SER A 67 10.46 2.22 0.71
CA SER A 67 11.69 1.54 1.10
C SER A 67 12.00 0.63 -0.05
N SER A 68 12.81 1.18 -0.97
CA SER A 68 13.53 0.50 -2.03
C SER A 68 13.51 -1.04 -1.90
N MET A 69 12.53 -1.71 -2.54
CA MET A 69 12.61 -3.13 -2.83
C MET A 69 13.51 -3.37 -4.05
N ASN A 70 14.70 -2.79 -4.02
CA ASN A 70 15.84 -3.07 -4.86
C ASN A 70 17.02 -2.64 -3.98
N GLU A 71 17.87 -3.51 -3.45
CA GLU A 71 18.46 -4.72 -4.01
C GLU A 71 18.77 -5.66 -2.84
N ALA A 72 18.45 -6.96 -2.96
CA ALA A 72 19.12 -7.93 -2.10
C ALA A 72 20.62 -7.82 -2.43
N PRO A 73 21.52 -7.62 -1.45
CA PRO A 73 22.94 -7.68 -1.74
C PRO A 73 23.23 -9.06 -2.30
N THR A 74 23.57 -9.13 -3.58
CA THR A 74 24.13 -10.32 -4.20
C THR A 74 25.41 -10.65 -3.44
N PRO A 75 25.57 -11.87 -2.88
CA PRO A 75 26.78 -12.26 -2.14
C PRO A 75 28.09 -12.25 -2.96
N ASN A 76 28.08 -11.77 -4.20
CA ASN A 76 29.18 -11.89 -5.15
C ASN A 76 29.87 -10.56 -5.51
N ASP A 77 29.49 -9.42 -4.92
CA ASP A 77 30.11 -8.12 -5.23
C ASP A 77 31.16 -7.68 -4.19
N VAL A 78 31.78 -8.63 -3.47
CA VAL A 78 32.93 -8.34 -2.58
C VAL A 78 34.16 -9.16 -2.96
N ASP A 79 34.52 -9.13 -4.24
CA ASP A 79 35.90 -9.45 -4.64
C ASP A 79 36.43 -8.31 -5.50
N SER A 80 37.66 -7.86 -5.18
CA SER A 80 38.44 -6.74 -5.75
C SER A 80 38.31 -5.45 -4.92
N ASP A 81 39.35 -4.83 -4.37
CA ASP A 81 40.79 -5.01 -4.52
C ASP A 81 41.44 -4.16 -3.42
N TRP A 82 42.00 -4.79 -2.39
CA TRP A 82 42.90 -4.14 -1.41
C TRP A 82 44.19 -4.95 -1.34
N SER A 83 44.78 -5.20 -2.50
CA SER A 83 46.18 -5.63 -2.61
C SER A 83 47.04 -4.42 -2.95
N ASP A 84 47.36 -3.59 -1.96
CA ASP A 84 48.52 -2.69 -2.03
C ASP A 84 49.62 -3.24 -1.13
N ASP A 85 50.24 -4.33 -1.61
CA ASP A 85 51.66 -4.62 -1.38
C ASP A 85 52.44 -3.77 -2.39
N ASP A 86 52.93 -2.59 -1.99
CA ASP A 86 54.14 -2.03 -2.59
C ASP A 86 54.77 -0.93 -1.71
N ARG A 87 55.82 -1.35 -1.02
CA ARG A 87 57.13 -0.67 -0.85
C ARG A 87 57.19 0.83 -1.21
N GLN A 88 57.33 1.66 -0.17
CA GLN A 88 58.45 2.61 -0.03
C GLN A 88 58.61 3.11 1.41
#